data_AF-A0A1Y4GMV6-F1
#
_entry.id   AF-A0A1Y4GMV6-F1
#
_cell.length_a   1.000
_cell.length_b   1.000
_cell.length_c   1.000
_cell.angle_alpha   90.00
_cell.angle_beta   90.00
_cell.angle_gamma   90.00
#
_symmetry.space_group_name_H-M   'P 1'
#
loop_
_entity.id
_entity.type
_entity.pdbx_description
1 polymer ?
#
loop_
_entity_poly.entity_id
_entity_poly.type
_entity_poly.pdbx_seq_one_letter_code
_entity_poly.pdbx_strand_id
1 'polypeptide(L)'
;MISIEDINRMIGENELEKALVHLEERLACDPQDDGAYYLKGALFWKQGNWKLAIENYLKATEINPESPARQAYEMVMEIINFSNPDLYNP
;
A
#
# COMPACT_ATOMS: atom_id res chain seq x y z
N MET A 1 7.57 8.14 17.52
CA MET A 1 7.20 7.46 16.27
C MET A 1 6.23 8.37 15.54
N ILE A 2 6.47 8.63 14.26
CA ILE A 2 5.56 9.43 13.43
C ILE A 2 4.19 8.75 13.31
N SER A 3 3.12 9.51 13.20
CA SER A 3 1.77 8.94 13.09
C SER A 3 1.49 8.44 11.66
N ILE A 4 0.58 7.47 11.54
CA ILE A 4 0.04 7.05 10.23
C ILE A 4 -0.59 8.25 9.50
N GLU A 5 -1.23 9.18 10.22
CA GLU A 5 -1.86 10.37 9.65
C GLU A 5 -0.82 11.32 9.02
N ASP A 6 0.32 11.52 9.67
CA ASP A 6 1.42 12.32 9.13
C ASP A 6 2.03 11.66 7.89
N ILE A 7 2.21 10.33 7.89
CA ILE A 7 2.69 9.59 6.71
C ILE A 7 1.68 9.72 5.57
N ASN A 8 0.38 9.59 5.86
CA ASN A 8 -0.67 9.76 4.85
C ASN A 8 -0.67 11.19 4.27
N ARG A 9 -0.45 12.20 5.11
CA ARG A 9 -0.28 13.59 4.65
C ARG A 9 0.93 13.72 3.72
N MET A 10 2.09 13.15 4.08
CA MET A 10 3.29 13.15 3.23
C MET A 10 3.02 12.50 1.87
N ILE A 11 2.30 11.37 1.84
CA ILE A 11 1.88 10.74 0.59
C ILE A 11 1.02 11.72 -0.22
N GLY A 12 0.05 12.40 0.41
CA GLY A 12 -0.78 13.43 -0.21
C GLY A 12 0.05 14.59 -0.82
N GLU A 13 1.04 15.08 -0.08
CA GLU A 13 1.96 16.16 -0.46
C GLU A 13 3.03 15.73 -1.47
N ASN A 14 3.02 14.46 -1.91
CA ASN A 14 3.99 13.88 -2.82
C ASN A 14 5.42 13.75 -2.25
N GLU A 15 5.55 13.79 -0.93
CA GLU A 15 6.80 13.54 -0.19
C GLU A 15 7.03 12.02 -0.03
N LEU A 16 7.01 11.30 -1.15
CA LEU A 16 6.93 9.84 -1.19
C LEU A 16 8.18 9.16 -0.59
N GLU A 17 9.37 9.72 -0.80
CA GLU A 17 10.61 9.16 -0.22
C GLU A 17 10.61 9.25 1.30
N LYS A 18 10.15 10.37 1.88
CA LYS A 18 10.06 10.53 3.35
C LYS A 18 9.00 9.61 3.94
N ALA A 19 7.84 9.52 3.29
CA ALA A 19 6.79 8.58 3.70
C ALA A 19 7.32 7.13 3.72
N LEU A 20 8.09 6.74 2.70
CA LEU A 20 8.67 5.40 2.62
C LEU A 20 9.63 5.11 3.77
N VAL A 21 10.54 6.03 4.09
CA VAL A 21 11.48 5.87 5.23
C VAL A 21 10.73 5.60 6.52
N HIS A 22 9.69 6.40 6.80
CA HIS A 22 8.90 6.24 8.01
C HIS A 22 8.08 4.96 8.05
N LEU A 23 7.58 4.50 6.91
CA LEU A 23 6.91 3.21 6.80
C LEU A 23 7.88 2.05 7.04
N GLU A 24 9.11 2.14 6.56
CA GLU A 24 10.14 1.13 6.80
C GLU A 24 10.60 1.08 8.25
N GLU A 25 10.79 2.24 8.88
CA GLU A 25 11.04 2.32 10.33
C GLU A 25 9.90 1.68 11.12
N ARG A 26 8.64 1.96 10.75
CA ARG A 26 7.47 1.41 11.44
C ARG A 26 7.40 -0.11 11.31
N LEU A 27 7.59 -0.63 10.09
CA LEU A 27 7.60 -2.06 9.81
C LEU A 27 8.81 -2.80 10.39
N ALA A 28 9.93 -2.10 10.61
CA ALA A 28 11.07 -2.67 11.32
C ALA A 28 10.80 -2.82 12.83
N CYS A 29 10.02 -1.92 13.42
CA CYS A 29 9.59 -2.02 14.82
C CYS A 29 8.43 -2.99 15.01
N ASP A 30 7.44 -2.96 14.11
CA ASP A 30 6.26 -3.81 14.13
C ASP A 30 5.96 -4.38 12.72
N PRO A 31 6.45 -5.60 12.45
CA PRO A 31 6.18 -6.29 11.19
C PRO A 31 4.72 -6.74 11.01
N GLN A 32 3.84 -6.54 12.00
CA GLN A 32 2.41 -6.86 11.94
C GLN A 32 1.53 -5.62 11.89
N ASP A 33 2.09 -4.47 11.52
CA ASP A 33 1.34 -3.23 11.35
C ASP A 33 0.63 -3.19 9.99
N ASP A 34 -0.63 -3.62 9.96
CA ASP A 34 -1.45 -3.61 8.74
C ASP A 34 -1.64 -2.20 8.18
N GLY A 35 -1.70 -1.18 9.05
CA GLY A 35 -1.81 0.22 8.66
C GLY A 35 -0.57 0.73 7.90
N ALA A 36 0.63 0.32 8.31
CA ALA A 36 1.85 0.64 7.58
C ALA A 36 1.90 -0.07 6.22
N TYR A 37 1.53 -1.34 6.15
CA TYR A 37 1.44 -2.03 4.86
C TYR A 37 0.39 -1.41 3.93
N TYR A 38 -0.77 -1.00 4.45
CA TYR A 38 -1.79 -0.28 3.70
C TYR A 38 -1.26 1.03 3.11
N LEU A 39 -0.62 1.87 3.92
CA LEU A 39 -0.04 3.14 3.44
C LEU A 39 1.12 2.93 2.47
N LYS A 40 1.95 1.89 2.67
CA LYS A 40 3.01 1.52 1.72
C LYS A 40 2.44 1.09 0.38
N GLY A 41 1.31 0.37 0.39
CA GLY A 41 0.54 0.07 -0.82
C GLY A 41 0.02 1.33 -1.53
N ALA A 42 -0.56 2.26 -0.78
CA ALA A 42 -1.05 3.54 -1.32
C ALA A 42 0.06 4.42 -1.90
N LEU A 43 1.23 4.42 -1.26
CA LEU A 43 2.43 5.09 -1.76
C LEU A 43 2.85 4.52 -3.12
N PHE A 44 2.98 3.20 -3.24
CA PHE A 44 3.37 2.56 -4.50
C PHE A 44 2.31 2.70 -5.59
N TRP A 45 1.03 2.68 -5.22
CA TRP A 45 -0.06 2.99 -6.13
C TRP A 45 0.11 4.39 -6.73
N LYS A 46 0.40 5.40 -5.89
CA LYS A 46 0.65 6.78 -6.34
C LYS A 46 1.90 6.91 -7.23
N GLN A 47 2.90 6.05 -7.04
CA GLN A 47 4.08 5.96 -7.90
C GLN A 47 3.81 5.22 -9.24
N GLY A 48 2.62 4.67 -9.43
CA GLY A 48 2.31 3.83 -10.59
C GLY A 48 2.95 2.43 -10.53
N ASN A 49 3.53 2.04 -9.40
CA ASN A 49 4.10 0.71 -9.21
C ASN A 49 3.03 -0.25 -8.66
N TRP A 50 2.13 -0.66 -9.54
CA TRP A 50 0.95 -1.43 -9.15
C TRP A 50 1.29 -2.81 -8.57
N LYS A 51 2.40 -3.41 -9.01
CA LYS A 51 2.87 -4.70 -8.46
C LYS A 51 3.20 -4.56 -6.97
N LEU A 52 4.03 -3.58 -6.60
CA LEU A 52 4.36 -3.36 -5.19
C LEU A 52 3.14 -2.88 -4.39
N ALA A 53 2.23 -2.12 -5.00
CA ALA A 53 0.98 -1.74 -4.35
C ALA A 53 0.17 -2.97 -3.94
N ILE A 54 -0.05 -3.91 -4.88
CA ILE A 54 -0.75 -5.17 -4.64
C ILE A 54 -0.08 -5.99 -3.54
N GLU A 55 1.25 -6.18 -3.61
CA GLU A 55 1.99 -6.97 -2.62
C GLU A 55 1.80 -6.43 -1.20
N ASN A 56 1.85 -5.10 -1.03
CA ASN A 56 1.67 -4.48 0.27
C ASN A 56 0.21 -4.50 0.75
N TYR A 57 -0.76 -4.30 -0.14
CA TYR A 57 -2.16 -4.43 0.23
C TYR A 57 -2.53 -5.85 0.64
N LEU A 58 -2.05 -6.86 -0.09
CA LEU A 58 -2.22 -8.25 0.28
C LEU A 58 -1.62 -8.51 1.67
N LYS A 59 -0.42 -8.01 1.93
CA LYS A 59 0.22 -8.19 3.23
C LYS A 59 -0.60 -7.60 4.39
N ALA A 60 -1.15 -6.40 4.20
CA ALA A 60 -2.07 -5.81 5.17
C ALA A 60 -3.31 -6.68 5.41
N THR A 61 -3.91 -7.25 4.35
CA THR A 61 -5.08 -8.13 4.49
C THR A 61 -4.78 -9.49 5.12
N GLU A 62 -3.56 -10.01 4.97
CA GLU A 62 -3.11 -11.23 5.65
C GLU A 62 -3.00 -11.02 7.17
N ILE A 63 -2.58 -9.82 7.59
CA ILE A 63 -2.42 -9.45 8.99
C ILE A 63 -3.78 -9.11 9.60
N ASN A 64 -4.55 -8.26 8.93
CA ASN A 64 -5.86 -7.81 9.36
C ASN A 64 -6.86 -7.93 8.20
N PRO A 65 -7.72 -8.95 8.20
CA PRO A 65 -8.75 -9.13 7.17
C PRO A 65 -9.75 -7.97 7.06
N GLU A 66 -9.93 -7.17 8.12
CA GLU A 66 -10.81 -6.00 8.14
C GLU A 66 -10.08 -4.70 7.73
N SER A 67 -8.81 -4.80 7.32
CA SER A 67 -8.02 -3.65 6.89
C SER A 67 -8.64 -2.96 5.66
N PRO A 68 -8.60 -1.62 5.57
CA PRO A 68 -8.99 -0.88 4.37
C PRO A 68 -8.24 -1.32 3.11
N ALA A 69 -7.07 -1.96 3.28
CA ALA A 69 -6.29 -2.55 2.21
C ALA A 69 -7.08 -3.55 1.34
N ARG A 70 -8.12 -4.20 1.88
CA ARG A 70 -8.95 -5.12 1.10
C ARG A 70 -9.64 -4.41 -0.07
N GLN A 71 -10.28 -3.28 0.22
CA GLN A 71 -10.96 -2.47 -0.80
C GLN A 71 -9.97 -1.82 -1.76
N ALA A 72 -8.82 -1.37 -1.24
CA ALA A 72 -7.76 -0.80 -2.08
C ALA A 72 -7.18 -1.84 -3.06
N TYR A 73 -6.93 -3.06 -2.58
CA TYR A 73 -6.51 -4.18 -3.41
C TYR A 73 -7.53 -4.47 -4.52
N GLU A 74 -8.81 -4.61 -4.17
CA GLU A 74 -9.88 -4.87 -5.14
C GLU A 74 -9.96 -3.77 -6.21
N MET A 75 -9.88 -2.51 -5.81
CA MET A 75 -9.84 -1.37 -6.73
C MET A 75 -8.65 -1.43 -7.71
N VAL A 76 -7.45 -1.73 -7.20
CA VAL A 76 -6.26 -1.85 -8.06
C VAL A 76 -6.41 -3.00 -9.06
N MET A 77 -6.92 -4.14 -8.60
CA MET A 77 -7.17 -5.31 -9.45
C MET A 77 -8.21 -5.02 -10.54
N GLU A 78 -9.30 -4.32 -10.20
CA GLU A 78 -10.31 -3.90 -11.18
C GLU A 78 -9.74 -2.99 -12.26
N ILE A 79 -8.95 -1.98 -11.87
CA ILE A 79 -8.31 -1.05 -12.82
C ILE A 79 -7.34 -1.78 -13.74
N ILE A 80 -6.52 -2.68 -13.20
CA ILE A 80 -5.57 -3.47 -14.00
C ILE A 80 -6.34 -4.38 -14.95
N ASN A 81 -7.36 -5.09 -14.49
CA ASN A 81 -8.14 -6.01 -15.31
C ASN A 81 -8.88 -5.28 -16.45
N PHE A 82 -9.40 -4.08 -16.19
CA PHE A 82 -9.99 -3.24 -17.23
C PHE A 82 -8.94 -2.77 -18.25
N SER A 83 -7.74 -2.42 -17.77
CA SER A 83 -6.70 -1.84 -18.63
C SER A 83 -5.93 -2.89 -19.43
N ASN A 84 -5.72 -4.09 -18.86
CA ASN A 84 -4.94 -5.19 -19.43
C ASN A 84 -5.40 -6.53 -18.83
N PRO A 85 -6.50 -7.14 -19.33
CA PRO A 85 -7.04 -8.40 -18.79
C PRO A 85 -6.06 -9.59 -18.95
N ASP A 86 -5.16 -9.52 -19.93
CA ASP A 86 -4.17 -10.58 -20.20
C ASP A 86 -3.02 -10.62 -19.18
N LEU A 87 -2.90 -9.66 -18.25
CA LEU A 87 -1.81 -9.63 -17.26
C LEU A 87 -1.81 -10.84 -16.31
N TYR A 88 -2.95 -11.52 -16.17
CA TYR A 88 -3.15 -12.68 -15.32
C TYR A 88 -3.28 -14.00 -16.08
N ASN A 89 -3.17 -13.98 -17.42
CA ASN A 89 -3.28 -15.16 -18.25
C ASN A 89 -1.91 -15.50 -18.86
N PRO A 90 -1.10 -16.35 -18.19
CA PRO A 90 0.19 -16.81 -18.74
C PRO A 90 0.04 -17.69 -19.98
#